data_AF-A0A6G0YDE1-F1
#
_entry.id   AF-A0A6G0YDE1-F1
#
_cell.length_a   1.000
_cell.length_b   1.000
_cell.length_c   1.000
_cell.angle_alpha   90.00
_cell.angle_beta   90.00
_cell.angle_gamma   90.00
#
_symmetry.space_group_name_H-M   'P 1'
#
loop_
_entity.id
_entity.type
_entity.pdbx_description
1 polymer ?
#
loop_
_entity_poly.entity_id
_entity_poly.type
_entity_poly.pdbx_seq_one_letter_code
_entity_poly.pdbx_strand_id
1 'polypeptide(L)'
;MFAMYSILKPPKTGNCTILDTNIEKITINDLKTIFNQTDINDRTEKITNIQRRLDLLVLALSIEVEDIFESDIHSYFKADTDACVLYYICGYVTRYLTTSIKCNVCLTAVSGQTNISKKPEAALTNIKTRGGLTHPNIYLFQLLTAIENSFSKYCDDHDVFELTVDDFFSNN
;
A
#
# COMPACT_ATOMS: atom_id res chain seq x y z
N MET A 1 6.61 28.73 -26.89
CA MET A 1 7.85 27.94 -26.69
C MET A 1 8.00 27.68 -25.21
N PHE A 2 7.60 26.50 -24.73
CA PHE A 2 8.06 25.88 -23.48
C PHE A 2 7.95 24.38 -23.67
N ALA A 3 9.02 23.81 -24.24
CA ALA A 3 9.22 22.38 -24.26
C ALA A 3 9.76 21.97 -22.88
N MET A 4 8.90 21.37 -22.05
CA MET A 4 9.33 20.70 -20.82
C MET A 4 9.31 19.18 -21.03
N TYR A 5 9.93 18.73 -22.13
CA TYR A 5 10.33 17.34 -22.32
C TYR A 5 11.84 17.26 -22.07
N SER A 6 12.24 17.04 -20.81
CA SER A 6 13.53 16.44 -20.44
C SER A 6 13.57 16.19 -18.94
N ILE A 7 12.99 15.08 -18.48
CA ILE A 7 13.42 14.48 -17.20
C ILE A 7 14.08 13.12 -17.41
N LEU A 8 13.98 12.48 -18.57
CA LEU A 8 14.76 11.27 -18.86
C LEU A 8 15.26 11.29 -20.30
N LYS A 9 16.54 11.62 -20.50
CA LYS A 9 17.26 11.18 -21.71
C LYS A 9 17.58 9.71 -21.51
N PRO A 10 17.19 8.81 -22.43
CA PRO A 10 17.67 7.44 -22.36
C PRO A 10 19.19 7.41 -22.59
N PRO A 11 19.91 6.50 -21.92
CA PRO A 11 21.35 6.36 -22.11
C PRO A 11 21.63 5.97 -23.58
N LYS A 12 22.56 6.69 -24.23
CA LYS A 12 22.88 6.53 -25.65
C LYS A 12 23.53 5.18 -26.01
N THR A 13 23.89 4.35 -25.03
CA THR A 13 24.44 3.02 -25.24
C THR A 13 24.02 2.11 -24.09
N GLY A 14 23.06 1.25 -24.37
CA GLY A 14 22.60 0.15 -23.54
C GLY A 14 21.61 -0.64 -24.40
N ASN A 15 21.61 -1.97 -24.30
CA ASN A 15 20.72 -2.86 -25.05
C ASN A 15 19.25 -2.72 -24.60
N CYS A 16 18.69 -1.52 -24.67
CA CYS A 16 17.26 -1.30 -24.51
C CYS A 16 16.62 -1.54 -25.87
N THR A 17 16.12 -2.76 -26.09
CA THR A 17 15.07 -2.98 -27.07
C THR A 17 13.94 -2.00 -26.75
N ILE A 18 13.58 -1.15 -27.72
CA ILE A 18 12.36 -0.34 -27.65
C ILE A 18 11.24 -1.36 -27.52
N LEU A 19 10.71 -1.52 -26.30
CA LEU A 19 9.53 -2.33 -26.07
C LEU A 19 8.39 -1.55 -26.73
N ASP A 20 8.05 -1.93 -27.96
CA ASP A 20 6.83 -1.50 -28.64
C ASP A 20 5.65 -2.00 -27.80
N THR A 21 5.33 -1.19 -26.81
CA THR A 21 4.18 -1.36 -25.97
C THR A 21 3.01 -0.83 -26.80
N ASN A 22 2.24 -1.75 -27.37
CA ASN A 22 0.92 -1.50 -27.98
C ASN A 22 -0.09 -1.03 -26.92
N ILE A 23 0.28 -0.03 -26.12
CA ILE A 23 -0.58 0.62 -25.15
C ILE A 23 -1.36 1.68 -25.91
N GLU A 24 -2.68 1.66 -25.77
CA GLU A 24 -3.61 2.58 -26.42
C GLU A 24 -3.35 4.01 -25.91
N LYS A 25 -2.72 4.88 -26.71
CA LYS A 25 -2.32 6.23 -26.28
C LYS A 25 -3.46 7.22 -26.47
N ILE A 26 -3.69 8.11 -25.50
CA ILE A 26 -4.55 9.29 -25.66
C ILE A 26 -3.68 10.48 -26.03
N THR A 27 -4.04 11.17 -27.11
CA THR A 27 -3.28 12.29 -27.65
C THR A 27 -3.98 13.61 -27.37
N ILE A 28 -3.22 14.72 -27.41
CA ILE A 28 -3.78 16.07 -27.32
C ILE A 28 -4.78 16.34 -28.45
N ASN A 29 -4.64 15.67 -29.59
CA ASN A 29 -5.57 15.83 -30.70
C ASN A 29 -6.96 15.28 -30.36
N ASP A 30 -7.05 14.17 -29.63
CA ASP A 30 -8.32 13.61 -29.13
C ASP A 30 -9.08 14.69 -28.33
N LEU A 31 -8.38 15.42 -27.44
CA LEU A 31 -8.97 16.51 -26.65
C LEU A 31 -9.39 17.70 -27.53
N LYS A 32 -8.56 18.12 -28.47
CA LYS A 32 -8.87 19.24 -29.38
C LYS A 32 -10.13 18.96 -30.21
N THR A 33 -10.33 17.71 -30.64
CA THR A 33 -11.53 17.33 -31.41
C THR A 33 -12.82 17.37 -30.60
N ILE A 34 -12.74 17.36 -29.26
CA ILE A 34 -13.88 17.54 -28.36
C ILE A 34 -14.18 19.02 -28.15
N PHE A 35 -13.14 19.84 -27.94
CA PHE A 35 -13.31 21.29 -27.72
C PHE A 35 -13.76 22.03 -28.97
N ASN A 36 -13.42 21.54 -30.15
CA ASN A 36 -13.81 22.15 -31.43
C ASN A 36 -15.14 21.61 -31.97
N GLN A 37 -15.81 20.67 -31.28
CA GLN A 37 -17.09 20.10 -31.74
C GLN A 37 -18.27 20.90 -31.20
N THR A 38 -19.10 21.40 -32.12
CA THR A 38 -20.31 22.19 -31.81
C THR A 38 -21.56 21.33 -31.62
N ASP A 39 -21.59 20.13 -32.20
CA ASP A 39 -22.67 19.16 -31.99
C ASP A 39 -22.53 18.44 -30.65
N ILE A 40 -23.61 18.45 -29.86
CA ILE A 40 -23.64 17.92 -28.49
C ILE A 40 -23.58 16.39 -28.48
N ASN A 41 -24.20 15.71 -29.45
CA ASN A 41 -24.24 14.26 -29.50
C ASN A 41 -22.87 13.70 -29.88
N ASP A 42 -22.25 14.25 -30.92
CA ASP A 42 -20.90 13.87 -31.35
C ASP A 42 -19.85 14.16 -30.26
N ARG A 43 -20.00 15.29 -29.55
CA ARG A 43 -19.11 15.64 -28.44
C ARG A 43 -19.24 14.62 -27.31
N THR A 44 -20.46 14.20 -26.99
CA THR A 44 -20.72 13.21 -25.94
C THR A 44 -20.16 11.85 -26.32
N GLU A 45 -20.31 11.41 -27.57
CA GLU A 45 -19.72 10.16 -28.04
C GLU A 45 -18.19 10.16 -27.94
N LYS A 46 -17.54 11.25 -28.33
CA LYS A 46 -16.08 11.41 -28.22
C LYS A 46 -15.60 11.40 -26.76
N ILE A 47 -16.34 12.03 -25.85
CA ILE A 47 -16.06 11.99 -24.41
C ILE A 47 -16.16 10.55 -23.89
N THR A 48 -17.23 9.84 -24.21
CA THR A 48 -17.44 8.43 -23.81
C THR A 48 -16.35 7.52 -24.36
N ASN A 49 -15.87 7.79 -25.60
CA ASN A 49 -14.76 7.05 -26.20
C ASN A 49 -13.46 7.25 -25.42
N ILE A 50 -13.12 8.49 -25.04
CA ILE A 50 -11.95 8.78 -24.21
C ILE A 50 -12.07 8.15 -22.83
N GLN A 51 -13.25 8.22 -22.19
CA GLN A 51 -13.50 7.59 -20.90
C GLN A 51 -13.24 6.08 -20.97
N ARG A 52 -13.81 5.39 -21.97
CA ARG A 52 -13.57 3.96 -22.19
C ARG A 52 -12.08 3.64 -22.36
N ARG A 53 -11.34 4.47 -23.11
CA ARG A 53 -9.89 4.29 -23.32
C ARG A 53 -9.09 4.53 -22.04
N LEU A 54 -9.50 5.50 -21.22
CA LEU A 54 -8.92 5.72 -19.89
C LEU A 54 -9.17 4.54 -18.96
N ASP A 55 -10.39 4.01 -18.93
CA ASP A 55 -10.74 2.85 -18.12
C ASP A 55 -9.91 1.63 -18.51
N LEU A 56 -9.74 1.39 -19.82
CA LEU A 56 -8.88 0.32 -20.32
C LEU A 56 -7.41 0.54 -19.94
N LEU A 57 -6.92 1.77 -19.95
CA LEU A 57 -5.55 2.08 -19.51
C LEU A 57 -5.36 1.82 -18.03
N VAL A 58 -6.30 2.24 -17.18
CA VAL A 58 -6.26 1.98 -15.73
C VAL A 58 -6.26 0.47 -15.45
N LEU A 59 -7.08 -0.30 -16.17
CA LEU A 59 -7.15 -1.76 -16.03
C LEU A 59 -5.91 -2.48 -16.60
N ALA A 60 -5.38 -2.04 -17.73
CA ALA A 60 -4.27 -2.71 -18.43
C ALA A 60 -2.88 -2.38 -17.87
N LEU A 61 -2.68 -1.16 -17.33
CA LEU A 61 -1.41 -0.72 -16.76
C LEU A 61 -1.19 -1.22 -15.33
N SER A 62 -2.13 -2.00 -14.76
CA SER A 62 -2.06 -2.49 -13.38
C SER A 62 -1.67 -1.38 -12.40
N ILE A 63 -2.22 -0.18 -12.62
CA ILE A 63 -1.91 1.00 -11.80
C ILE A 63 -2.35 0.68 -10.38
N GLU A 64 -1.39 0.44 -9.49
CA GLU A 64 -1.68 0.21 -8.09
C GLU A 64 -2.00 1.56 -7.43
N VAL A 65 -2.67 1.53 -6.28
CA VAL A 65 -3.06 2.75 -5.56
C VAL A 65 -1.81 3.61 -5.26
N GLU A 66 -0.70 2.94 -5.04
CA GLU A 66 0.65 3.45 -4.83
C GLU A 66 1.22 4.28 -6.01
N ASP A 67 0.70 4.10 -7.23
CA ASP A 67 1.15 4.84 -8.42
C ASP A 67 0.43 6.21 -8.58
N ILE A 68 -0.74 6.37 -7.94
CA ILE A 68 -1.59 7.57 -8.04
C ILE A 68 -1.40 8.48 -6.82
N PHE A 69 -1.25 7.88 -5.65
CA PHE A 69 -0.97 8.63 -4.43
C PHE A 69 0.54 8.79 -4.30
N GLU A 70 1.05 9.94 -4.78
CA GLU A 70 2.38 10.42 -4.39
C GLU A 70 2.49 10.33 -2.86
N SER A 71 3.53 9.66 -2.39
CA SER A 71 3.83 9.42 -0.97
C SER A 71 4.17 10.69 -0.18
N ASP A 72 3.63 11.85 -0.58
CA ASP A 72 3.66 13.09 0.19
C ASP A 72 2.55 13.10 1.24
N ILE A 73 2.64 12.11 2.14
CA ILE A 73 2.33 12.38 3.53
C ILE A 73 3.66 12.87 4.11
N HIS A 74 3.80 14.18 4.32
CA HIS A 74 4.79 14.77 5.21
C HIS A 74 4.57 14.31 6.66
N SER A 75 4.54 13.01 6.91
CA SER A 75 4.73 12.45 8.23
C SER A 75 6.23 12.47 8.46
N TYR A 76 6.71 13.54 9.10
CA TYR A 76 8.04 13.58 9.72
C TYR A 76 8.28 12.44 10.72
N PHE A 77 7.25 11.65 11.02
CA PHE A 77 7.30 10.38 11.74
C PHE A 77 7.19 9.24 10.73
N LYS A 78 8.32 8.77 10.21
CA LYS A 78 8.40 7.49 9.49
C LYS A 78 8.78 6.42 10.50
N ALA A 79 7.99 5.36 10.58
CA ALA A 79 8.38 4.15 11.29
C ALA A 79 9.40 3.40 10.46
N ASP A 80 10.26 2.64 11.13
CA ASP A 80 11.19 1.75 10.45
C ASP A 80 10.44 0.65 9.68
N THR A 81 11.10 0.07 8.68
CA THR A 81 10.46 -0.88 7.75
C THR A 81 10.04 -2.16 8.48
N ASP A 82 10.88 -2.65 9.38
CA ASP A 82 10.61 -3.77 10.27
C ASP A 82 9.37 -3.51 11.16
N ALA A 83 9.24 -2.32 11.75
CA ALA A 83 8.06 -1.95 12.53
C ALA A 83 6.77 -1.96 11.69
N CYS A 84 6.85 -1.52 10.43
CA CYS A 84 5.72 -1.57 9.50
C CYS A 84 5.32 -3.00 9.12
N VAL A 85 6.32 -3.86 8.86
CA VAL A 85 6.11 -5.28 8.55
C VAL A 85 5.54 -6.01 9.76
N LEU A 86 6.10 -5.77 10.94
CA LEU A 86 5.61 -6.35 12.18
C LEU A 86 4.17 -5.92 12.47
N TYR A 87 3.84 -4.64 12.28
CA TYR A 87 2.47 -4.14 12.45
C TYR A 87 1.48 -4.83 11.49
N TYR A 88 1.90 -5.08 10.26
CA TYR A 88 1.12 -5.85 9.28
C TYR A 88 0.88 -7.30 9.74
N ILE A 89 1.93 -7.99 10.22
CA ILE A 89 1.83 -9.34 10.80
C ILE A 89 0.91 -9.35 12.03
N CYS A 90 1.02 -8.34 12.90
CA CYS A 90 0.15 -8.19 14.06
C CYS A 90 -1.32 -8.09 13.66
N GLY A 91 -1.64 -7.41 12.55
CA GLY A 91 -2.99 -7.39 11.99
C GLY A 91 -3.53 -8.77 11.62
N TYR A 92 -2.66 -9.65 11.09
CA TYR A 92 -3.02 -11.06 10.83
C TYR A 92 -3.29 -11.83 12.14
N VAL A 93 -2.43 -11.68 13.15
CA VAL A 93 -2.62 -12.30 14.48
C VAL A 93 -3.92 -11.81 15.12
N THR A 94 -4.20 -10.50 15.07
CA THR A 94 -5.47 -9.94 15.55
C THR A 94 -6.65 -10.60 14.86
N ARG A 95 -6.64 -10.69 13.53
CA ARG A 95 -7.72 -11.34 12.78
C ARG A 95 -7.90 -12.79 13.23
N TYR A 96 -6.82 -13.55 13.36
CA TYR A 96 -6.87 -14.92 13.87
C TYR A 96 -7.51 -15.01 15.26
N LEU A 97 -7.08 -14.18 16.22
CA LEU A 97 -7.66 -14.13 17.56
C LEU A 97 -9.15 -13.78 17.56
N THR A 98 -9.55 -12.78 16.76
CA THR A 98 -10.95 -12.31 16.71
C THR A 98 -11.92 -13.36 16.17
N THR A 99 -11.46 -14.35 15.39
CA THR A 99 -12.33 -15.46 14.95
C THR A 99 -12.82 -16.35 16.09
N SER A 100 -12.03 -16.44 17.17
CA SER A 100 -12.29 -17.30 18.32
C SER A 100 -12.96 -16.56 19.48
N ILE A 101 -12.77 -15.25 19.58
CA ILE A 101 -13.26 -14.44 20.70
C ILE A 101 -14.72 -14.03 20.47
N LYS A 102 -15.62 -14.44 21.39
CA LYS A 102 -17.04 -14.06 21.36
C LYS A 102 -17.37 -12.86 22.25
N CYS A 103 -16.53 -12.57 23.25
CA CYS A 103 -16.74 -11.46 24.17
C CYS A 103 -16.39 -10.14 23.49
N ASN A 104 -17.35 -9.20 23.45
CA ASN A 104 -17.16 -7.90 22.82
C ASN A 104 -16.05 -7.07 23.49
N VAL A 105 -15.93 -7.15 24.83
CA VAL A 105 -14.86 -6.45 25.57
C VAL A 105 -13.49 -6.99 25.20
N CYS A 106 -13.36 -8.31 25.02
CA CYS A 106 -12.10 -8.92 24.62
C CYS A 106 -11.76 -8.60 23.14
N LEU A 107 -12.75 -8.51 22.26
CA LEU A 107 -12.55 -8.13 20.85
C LEU A 107 -11.97 -6.72 20.72
N THR A 108 -12.49 -5.76 21.47
CA THR A 108 -11.99 -4.37 21.46
C THR A 108 -10.65 -4.21 22.17
N ALA A 109 -10.30 -5.13 23.07
CA ALA A 109 -8.98 -5.17 23.71
C ALA A 109 -7.88 -5.59 22.73
N VAL A 110 -8.18 -6.46 21.76
CA VAL A 110 -7.18 -6.96 20.79
C VAL A 110 -7.20 -6.24 19.44
N SER A 111 -8.33 -5.65 19.07
CA SER A 111 -8.54 -4.99 17.78
C SER A 111 -8.53 -3.47 17.88
N GLY A 112 -8.00 -2.82 16.86
CA GLY A 112 -8.17 -1.39 16.64
C GLY A 112 -9.63 -1.04 16.31
N GLN A 113 -10.01 0.20 16.58
CA GLN A 113 -11.39 0.66 16.44
C GLN A 113 -11.72 1.16 15.02
N THR A 114 -10.71 1.40 14.18
CA THR A 114 -10.85 2.06 12.89
C THR A 114 -10.24 1.24 11.76
N ASN A 115 -10.82 1.37 10.56
CA ASN A 115 -10.34 0.71 9.33
C ASN A 115 -9.05 1.31 8.77
N ILE A 116 -8.64 2.48 9.29
CA ILE A 116 -7.40 3.17 8.96
C ILE A 116 -6.79 3.62 10.28
N SER A 117 -5.49 3.40 10.46
CA SER A 117 -4.74 3.85 11.63
C SER A 117 -3.87 5.05 11.27
N LYS A 118 -3.82 6.07 12.13
CA LYS A 118 -2.95 7.26 11.93
C LYS A 118 -1.51 7.03 12.37
N LYS A 119 -1.19 5.83 12.87
CA LYS A 119 0.14 5.50 13.36
C LYS A 119 1.13 5.30 12.21
N PRO A 120 2.40 5.68 12.38
CA PRO A 120 3.40 5.51 11.34
C PRO A 120 3.68 4.03 11.02
N GLU A 121 3.64 3.14 12.00
CA GLU A 121 3.83 1.68 11.80
C GLU A 121 2.69 1.06 10.98
N ALA A 122 1.53 1.72 10.91
CA ALA A 122 0.41 1.24 10.11
C ALA A 122 0.53 1.55 8.61
N ALA A 123 1.60 2.23 8.17
CA ALA A 123 1.77 2.67 6.79
C ALA A 123 1.56 1.51 5.78
N LEU A 124 2.25 0.39 5.99
CA LEU A 124 2.14 -0.77 5.09
C LEU A 124 0.71 -1.35 5.07
N THR A 125 0.08 -1.52 6.23
CA THR A 125 -1.30 -2.02 6.33
C THR A 125 -2.30 -1.07 5.69
N ASN A 126 -2.16 0.24 5.91
CA ASN A 126 -3.02 1.26 5.30
C ASN A 126 -2.88 1.31 3.78
N ILE A 127 -1.68 1.09 3.25
CA ILE A 127 -1.43 1.06 1.81
C ILE A 127 -2.03 -0.21 1.19
N LYS A 128 -1.84 -1.38 1.82
CA LYS A 128 -2.30 -2.67 1.28
C LYS A 128 -3.76 -2.99 1.56
N THR A 129 -4.44 -2.26 2.45
CA THR A 129 -5.83 -2.56 2.81
C THR A 129 -6.79 -2.21 1.66
N ARG A 130 -7.59 -3.19 1.24
CA ARG A 130 -8.79 -2.98 0.39
C ARG A 130 -10.06 -2.88 1.24
N GLY A 131 -9.94 -2.40 2.48
CA GLY A 131 -11.01 -2.34 3.47
C GLY A 131 -11.22 -3.63 4.28
N GLY A 132 -10.38 -4.66 4.08
CA GLY A 132 -10.52 -5.97 4.72
C GLY A 132 -9.38 -6.37 5.67
N LEU A 133 -8.36 -5.52 5.84
CA LEU A 133 -7.27 -5.76 6.79
C LEU A 133 -7.61 -5.21 8.17
N THR A 134 -7.20 -5.93 9.21
CA THR A 134 -7.48 -5.58 10.60
C THR A 134 -6.27 -4.87 11.20
N HIS A 135 -6.53 -3.83 11.99
CA HIS A 135 -5.51 -3.15 12.76
C HIS A 135 -5.45 -3.73 14.18
N PRO A 136 -4.27 -4.05 14.72
CA PRO A 136 -4.13 -4.47 16.11
C PRO A 136 -4.40 -3.30 17.07
N ASN A 137 -4.87 -3.63 18.28
CA ASN A 137 -4.79 -2.70 19.40
C ASN A 137 -3.32 -2.34 19.71
N ILE A 138 -3.07 -1.14 20.25
CA ILE A 138 -1.72 -0.70 20.61
C ILE A 138 -1.01 -1.66 21.57
N TYR A 139 -1.70 -2.20 22.56
CA TYR A 139 -1.09 -3.08 23.55
C TYR A 139 -0.75 -4.44 22.96
N LEU A 140 -1.58 -4.96 22.05
CA LEU A 140 -1.27 -6.19 21.33
C LEU A 140 -0.06 -6.01 20.41
N PHE A 141 0.02 -4.87 19.72
CA PHE A 141 1.20 -4.55 18.91
C PHE A 141 2.46 -4.49 19.76
N GLN A 142 2.45 -3.78 20.89
CA GLN A 142 3.59 -3.70 21.82
C GLN A 142 4.00 -5.06 22.38
N LEU A 143 3.02 -5.91 22.73
CA LEU A 143 3.26 -7.28 23.19
C LEU A 143 4.00 -8.09 22.11
N LEU A 144 3.52 -8.06 20.87
CA LEU A 144 4.13 -8.79 19.77
C LEU A 144 5.50 -8.22 19.39
N THR A 145 5.72 -6.91 19.53
CA THR A 145 7.04 -6.29 19.40
C THR A 145 8.02 -6.77 20.46
N ALA A 146 7.61 -6.88 21.72
CA ALA A 146 8.46 -7.42 22.77
C ALA A 146 8.82 -8.90 22.52
N ILE A 147 7.86 -9.69 22.03
CA ILE A 147 8.09 -11.08 21.63
C ILE A 147 9.08 -11.15 20.45
N GLU A 148 8.88 -10.35 19.40
CA GLU A 148 9.76 -10.32 18.22
C GLU A 148 11.19 -9.90 18.59
N ASN A 149 11.34 -8.91 19.48
CA ASN A 149 12.64 -8.48 19.98
C ASN A 149 13.35 -9.58 20.78
N SER A 150 12.59 -10.39 21.53
CA SER A 150 13.13 -11.54 22.27
C SER A 150 13.54 -12.64 21.30
N PHE A 151 12.67 -12.96 20.34
CA PHE A 151 12.92 -13.95 19.29
C PHE A 151 14.15 -13.63 18.45
N SER A 152 14.30 -12.36 18.05
CA SER A 152 15.43 -11.89 17.22
C SER A 152 16.80 -12.11 17.86
N LYS A 153 16.89 -12.23 19.19
CA LYS A 153 18.16 -12.50 19.89
C LYS A 153 18.61 -13.95 19.76
N TYR A 154 17.66 -14.88 19.64
CA TYR A 154 17.89 -16.33 19.73
C TYR A 154 17.44 -17.07 18.46
N CYS A 155 17.13 -16.36 17.38
CA CYS A 155 16.53 -16.94 16.17
C CYS A 155 17.41 -18.00 15.48
N ASP A 156 18.72 -17.96 15.72
CA ASP A 156 19.70 -18.92 15.21
C ASP A 156 20.02 -20.06 16.20
N ASP A 157 19.47 -20.02 17.41
CA ASP A 157 19.71 -21.04 18.44
C ASP A 157 18.79 -22.26 18.25
N HIS A 158 19.30 -23.45 18.61
CA HIS A 158 18.53 -24.69 18.53
C HIS A 158 17.28 -24.66 19.42
N ASP A 159 17.40 -24.07 20.61
CA ASP A 159 16.32 -24.00 21.61
C ASP A 159 15.63 -22.62 21.61
N VAL A 160 15.49 -22.01 20.42
CA VAL A 160 14.95 -20.66 20.21
C VAL A 160 13.65 -20.38 20.96
N PHE A 161 12.73 -21.36 21.04
CA PHE A 161 11.44 -21.16 21.70
C PHE A 161 11.59 -20.93 23.20
N GLU A 162 12.35 -21.80 23.89
CA GLU A 162 12.54 -21.69 25.34
C GLU A 162 13.29 -20.40 25.68
N LEU A 163 14.37 -20.11 24.93
CA LEU A 163 15.15 -18.89 25.11
C LEU A 163 14.32 -17.62 24.87
N THR A 164 13.46 -17.62 23.87
CA THR A 164 12.55 -16.49 23.59
C THR A 164 11.56 -16.27 24.73
N VAL A 165 10.96 -17.34 25.24
CA VAL A 165 9.97 -17.27 26.33
C VAL A 165 10.65 -16.78 27.62
N ASP A 166 11.79 -17.36 27.98
CA ASP A 166 12.53 -17.00 29.18
C ASP A 166 13.00 -15.54 29.14
N ASP A 167 13.53 -15.08 28.00
CA ASP A 167 13.95 -13.68 27.81
C ASP A 167 12.77 -12.72 27.86
N PHE A 168 11.64 -13.07 27.24
CA PHE A 168 10.45 -12.23 27.24
C PHE A 168 9.94 -11.98 28.66
N PHE A 169 9.78 -13.05 29.46
CA PHE A 169 9.29 -12.95 30.84
C PHE A 169 10.30 -12.37 31.83
N SER A 170 11.60 -12.42 31.50
CA SER A 170 12.65 -11.84 32.35
C SER A 170 12.82 -10.33 32.15
N ASN A 171 12.43 -9.80 30.99
CA ASN A 171 12.79 -8.44 30.56
C ASN A 171 11.61 -7.49 30.29
N ASN A 172 10.35 -7.95 30.42
CA ASN A 172 9.13 -7.15 30.19
C ASN A 172 8.13 -7.30 31.32
#